data_AF-A0A945F4R2-F1
#
_entry.id   AF-A0A945F4R2-F1
#
_cell.length_a   1.000
_cell.length_b   1.000
_cell.length_c   1.000
_cell.angle_alpha   90.00
_cell.angle_beta   90.00
_cell.angle_gamma   90.00
#
_symmetry.space_group_name_H-M   'P 1'
#
loop_
_entity.id
_entity.type
_entity.pdbx_description
1 polymer ?
#
loop_
_entity_poly.entity_id
_entity_poly.type
_entity_poly.pdbx_seq_one_letter_code
_entity_poly.pdbx_strand_id
1 'polypeptide(L)'
;ISTEMLGRIGLTGMKFEKATEADIESVEHEVDTATKTILEASEDHVSSGKESITGKFITAFKGYRRKKDQVYQGGGGSWFEGVGGKIKGFFKGLFTGGFGKDKILAALVFVIVVLLVAIFVAKSNMATRAELEKLDDILVSVQEKISESETKGTYDKDQAKEILNKAYEDAMTVLNSGYLRDKAILKLNEIDVVRDKLDNVTRVEEPTVYADLTTKESDVDALGFVEVADRFFVFESNALYELVLDQVQDPLTIDDEETVIAATGFDDRNSVVFLTKAGKMIEYKDGTMSFMDTDDGVFRKGVEIDDWSNNIYMLDAASSQIWKYGYKGSRDRFGAAVAYLGDDNDLSGGIDLAIDGSVYTLKDNGDVNKFYSGSKVDFYINDAPFNAFKDPAAIYTSDEIDEVYVLDSSEARVLVFVKDAKTGNIIYTSQYLFDGVGDLRDLYVDATDRKLYVLGAQKVYEVGL
;
A
#
# COMPACT_ATOMS: atom_id res chain seq x y z
N ILE A 1 8.63 11.31 -5.85
CA ILE A 1 8.72 9.91 -5.40
C ILE A 1 8.26 9.93 -3.95
N SER A 2 7.06 9.42 -3.67
CA SER A 2 6.55 9.41 -2.30
C SER A 2 7.44 8.53 -1.41
N THR A 3 7.45 8.84 -0.11
CA THR A 3 8.22 8.12 0.90
C THR A 3 7.84 6.63 0.97
N GLU A 4 6.66 6.28 0.48
CA GLU A 4 6.12 4.93 0.44
C GLU A 4 6.75 4.06 -0.65
N MET A 5 6.99 4.61 -1.85
CA MET A 5 7.80 3.96 -2.89
C MET A 5 9.22 3.64 -2.38
N LEU A 6 9.79 4.50 -1.53
CA LEU A 6 11.09 4.27 -0.89
C LEU A 6 11.02 3.24 0.25
N GLY A 7 9.86 3.12 0.91
CA GLY A 7 9.59 2.15 1.97
C GLY A 7 9.50 0.71 1.46
N ARG A 8 8.82 0.48 0.33
CA ARG A 8 8.66 -0.85 -0.29
C ARG A 8 9.97 -1.45 -0.81
N ILE A 9 10.97 -0.61 -1.14
CA ILE A 9 12.31 -1.03 -1.60
C ILE A 9 13.38 -1.04 -0.49
N GLY A 10 12.98 -0.95 0.79
CA GLY A 10 13.88 -1.09 1.94
C GLY A 10 14.88 0.07 2.13
N LEU A 11 14.54 1.29 1.69
CA LEU A 11 15.39 2.50 1.84
C LEU A 11 15.06 3.35 3.07
N THR A 12 14.31 2.81 4.04
CA THR A 12 14.02 3.44 5.34
C THR A 12 15.29 3.55 6.20
N GLY A 13 16.12 4.56 5.90
CA GLY A 13 17.34 4.85 6.68
C GLY A 13 18.20 6.03 6.20
N MET A 14 17.90 6.67 5.06
CA MET A 14 18.74 7.75 4.51
C MET A 14 18.27 9.15 4.93
N LYS A 15 19.07 9.87 5.72
CA LYS A 15 18.89 11.31 5.99
C LYS A 15 19.49 12.15 4.87
N PHE A 16 18.68 13.01 4.25
CA PHE A 16 19.11 14.03 3.29
C PHE A 16 19.18 15.41 3.97
N GLU A 17 20.12 16.25 3.53
CA GLU A 17 20.30 17.63 4.02
C GLU A 17 20.33 18.60 2.84
N LYS A 18 19.85 19.83 3.05
CA LYS A 18 19.61 20.85 2.01
C LYS A 18 20.94 21.39 1.46
N ALA A 19 21.10 21.46 0.14
CA ALA A 19 22.31 21.97 -0.52
C ALA A 19 22.51 23.49 -0.34
N THR A 20 23.78 23.95 -0.39
CA THR A 20 24.13 25.38 -0.29
C THR A 20 24.28 26.03 -1.67
N GLU A 21 24.12 27.35 -1.79
CA GLU A 21 24.21 28.09 -3.06
C GLU A 21 25.56 27.88 -3.80
N ALA A 22 26.66 27.74 -3.07
CA ALA A 22 27.98 27.47 -3.67
C ALA A 22 28.07 26.06 -4.31
N ASP A 23 27.25 25.10 -3.87
CA ASP A 23 27.17 23.76 -4.47
C ASP A 23 26.33 23.76 -5.77
N ILE A 24 25.51 24.80 -6.00
CA ILE A 24 24.65 24.93 -7.18
C ILE A 24 25.49 25.44 -8.37
N GLU A 25 26.35 26.44 -8.15
CA GLU A 25 27.20 27.02 -9.21
C GLU A 25 28.23 26.02 -9.78
N SER A 26 28.75 25.09 -8.97
CA SER A 26 29.71 24.09 -9.47
C SER A 26 29.07 23.06 -10.40
N VAL A 27 27.78 22.75 -10.19
CA VAL A 27 27.03 21.77 -10.98
C VAL A 27 26.55 22.38 -12.30
N GLU A 28 26.20 23.67 -12.31
CA GLU A 28 25.88 24.37 -13.56
C GLU A 28 27.08 24.39 -14.52
N HIS A 29 28.30 24.58 -13.99
CA HIS A 29 29.52 24.55 -14.79
C HIS A 29 29.86 23.14 -15.33
N GLU A 30 29.53 22.07 -14.61
CA GLU A 30 29.73 20.68 -15.07
C GLU A 30 28.69 20.26 -16.11
N VAL A 31 27.44 20.72 -15.99
CA VAL A 31 26.36 20.45 -16.95
C VAL A 31 26.61 21.17 -18.28
N ASP A 32 27.11 22.41 -18.25
CA ASP A 32 27.45 23.15 -19.47
C ASP A 32 28.61 22.48 -20.23
N THR A 33 29.55 21.87 -19.50
CA THR A 33 30.67 21.13 -20.07
C THR A 33 30.21 19.79 -20.69
N ALA A 34 29.31 19.06 -20.02
CA ALA A 34 28.74 17.82 -20.53
C ALA A 34 27.85 18.04 -21.77
N THR A 35 27.06 19.11 -21.79
CA THR A 35 26.16 19.45 -22.91
C THR A 35 26.95 19.88 -24.15
N LYS A 36 28.06 20.62 -23.96
CA LYS A 36 28.98 21.00 -25.05
C LYS A 36 29.71 19.81 -25.66
N THR A 37 30.07 18.82 -24.83
CA THR A 37 30.76 17.59 -25.28
C THR A 37 29.84 16.66 -26.08
N ILE A 38 28.54 16.67 -25.78
CA ILE A 38 27.54 15.86 -26.49
C ILE A 38 27.14 16.50 -27.83
N LEU A 39 27.11 17.83 -27.91
CA LEU A 39 26.78 18.56 -29.15
C LEU A 39 27.91 18.52 -30.20
N GLU A 40 29.18 18.36 -29.79
CA GLU A 40 30.31 18.22 -30.71
C GLU A 40 30.48 16.78 -31.25
N ALA A 41 29.70 15.81 -30.74
CA ALA A 41 29.80 14.39 -31.11
C ALA A 41 28.75 13.90 -32.13
N SER A 42 27.83 14.77 -32.59
CA SER A 42 26.77 14.38 -33.54
C SER A 42 26.53 15.45 -34.62
N GLU A 43 27.44 15.53 -35.59
CA GLU A 43 27.07 16.01 -36.94
C GLU A 43 26.50 14.82 -37.72
N ASP A 44 25.18 14.67 -37.68
CA ASP A 44 24.32 14.44 -38.85
C ASP A 44 22.88 14.11 -38.41
N HIS A 45 21.97 15.01 -38.77
CA HIS A 45 20.50 14.89 -38.87
C HIS A 45 19.71 14.09 -37.81
N VAL A 46 18.82 14.77 -37.06
CA VAL A 46 17.34 14.71 -37.21
C VAL A 46 16.63 15.49 -36.07
N SER A 47 15.46 16.00 -36.43
CA SER A 47 14.56 17.01 -35.85
C SER A 47 14.22 16.99 -34.36
N SER A 48 14.08 18.20 -33.83
CA SER A 48 13.43 18.57 -32.57
C SER A 48 11.95 18.16 -32.50
N GLY A 49 11.54 17.73 -31.31
CA GLY A 49 10.15 17.88 -30.85
C GLY A 49 9.48 16.61 -30.35
N LYS A 50 9.84 16.18 -29.14
CA LYS A 50 8.96 15.58 -28.12
C LYS A 50 9.79 15.31 -26.87
N GLU A 51 9.62 16.12 -25.85
CA GLU A 51 10.23 15.90 -24.53
C GLU A 51 9.68 14.61 -23.92
N SER A 52 10.56 13.65 -23.62
CA SER A 52 10.18 12.43 -22.91
C SER A 52 10.12 12.69 -21.40
N ILE A 53 9.20 12.00 -20.71
CA ILE A 53 8.94 12.10 -19.26
C ILE A 53 10.19 11.78 -18.42
N THR A 54 11.17 11.09 -19.00
CA THR A 54 12.53 10.90 -18.47
C THR A 54 13.28 12.21 -18.19
N GLY A 55 13.02 13.28 -18.95
CA GLY A 55 13.62 14.60 -18.73
C GLY A 55 13.12 15.30 -17.44
N LYS A 56 11.88 15.04 -17.03
CA LYS A 56 11.34 15.52 -15.74
C LYS A 56 11.92 14.74 -14.55
N PHE A 57 12.20 13.45 -14.73
CA PHE A 57 12.80 12.60 -13.69
C PHE A 57 14.24 13.01 -13.32
N ILE A 58 15.05 13.42 -14.30
CA ILE A 58 16.44 13.86 -14.05
C ILE A 58 16.48 15.24 -13.36
N THR A 59 15.45 16.07 -13.58
CA THR A 59 15.37 17.39 -12.96
C THR A 59 15.00 17.32 -11.47
N ALA A 60 14.24 16.29 -11.05
CA ALA A 60 13.84 16.10 -9.65
C ALA A 60 14.97 15.60 -8.71
N PHE A 61 16.11 15.19 -9.26
CA PHE A 61 17.32 14.84 -8.48
C PHE A 61 18.33 16.00 -8.34
N LYS A 62 18.03 17.20 -8.88
CA LYS A 62 18.81 18.40 -8.57
C LYS A 62 18.56 18.83 -7.12
N GLY A 63 19.56 18.66 -6.26
CA GLY A 63 19.65 19.38 -4.98
C GLY A 63 19.69 18.55 -3.70
N TYR A 64 19.68 17.21 -3.76
CA TYR A 64 19.76 16.38 -2.55
C TYR A 64 21.12 15.71 -2.40
N ARG A 65 21.85 16.12 -1.35
CA ARG A 65 23.15 15.56 -0.99
C ARG A 65 22.94 14.24 -0.26
N ARG A 66 23.51 13.15 -0.78
CA ARG A 66 23.71 11.92 -0.02
C ARG A 66 24.70 12.24 1.10
N LYS A 67 24.37 11.92 2.36
CA LYS A 67 25.37 11.88 3.43
C LYS A 67 26.44 10.91 2.95
N LYS A 68 27.67 11.38 2.71
CA LYS A 68 28.80 10.50 2.42
C LYS A 68 28.80 9.47 3.54
N ASP A 69 28.54 8.22 3.20
CA ASP A 69 29.12 7.13 3.95
C ASP A 69 30.57 7.55 4.18
N GLN A 70 31.03 7.45 5.43
CA GLN A 70 32.46 7.45 5.65
C GLN A 70 32.98 6.33 4.77
N VAL A 71 33.48 6.75 3.62
CA VAL A 71 34.49 6.06 2.88
C VAL A 71 35.53 5.85 3.95
N TYR A 72 35.58 4.63 4.50
CA TYR A 72 36.87 4.07 4.76
C TYR A 72 37.60 4.24 3.43
N GLN A 73 38.31 5.36 3.30
CA GLN A 73 39.59 5.37 2.63
C GLN A 73 40.46 4.49 3.52
N GLY A 74 40.18 3.18 3.52
CA GLY A 74 41.16 2.16 3.80
C GLY A 74 42.18 2.37 2.69
N GLY A 75 43.21 3.13 3.03
CA GLY A 75 44.12 3.73 2.07
C GLY A 75 44.62 2.72 1.06
N GLY A 76 44.14 2.86 -0.18
CA GLY A 76 44.76 2.29 -1.37
C GLY A 76 46.19 2.82 -1.62
N GLY A 77 46.67 3.76 -0.80
CA GLY A 77 48.05 4.26 -0.82
C GLY A 77 49.03 3.57 0.13
N SER A 78 48.58 2.87 1.19
CA SER A 78 49.51 2.41 2.24
C SER A 78 50.10 1.01 1.99
N TRP A 79 49.37 0.12 1.31
CA TRP A 79 49.90 -1.20 1.00
C TRP A 79 51.01 -1.13 -0.06
N PHE A 80 50.86 -0.29 -1.10
CA PHE A 80 51.86 -0.16 -2.17
C PHE A 80 53.11 0.65 -1.77
N GLU A 81 53.01 1.61 -0.84
CA GLU A 81 54.20 2.34 -0.37
C GLU A 81 55.08 1.51 0.59
N GLY A 82 54.47 0.71 1.48
CA GLY A 82 55.19 -0.22 2.35
C GLY A 82 55.73 -1.45 1.63
N VAL A 83 54.99 -1.96 0.64
CA VAL A 83 55.40 -3.08 -0.21
C VAL A 83 56.45 -2.62 -1.23
N GLY A 84 56.32 -1.42 -1.81
CA GLY A 84 57.31 -0.83 -2.70
C GLY A 84 58.68 -0.65 -2.04
N GLY A 85 58.72 -0.18 -0.79
CA GLY A 85 59.97 -0.06 -0.01
C GLY A 85 60.62 -1.41 0.33
N LYS A 86 59.83 -2.43 0.68
CA LYS A 86 60.31 -3.79 0.97
C LYS A 86 60.73 -4.55 -0.29
N ILE A 87 60.04 -4.35 -1.41
CA ILE A 87 60.43 -4.87 -2.74
C ILE A 87 61.75 -4.23 -3.18
N LYS A 88 61.90 -2.90 -3.03
CA LYS A 88 63.14 -2.20 -3.39
C LYS A 88 64.34 -2.69 -2.57
N GLY A 89 64.15 -3.00 -1.28
CA GLY A 89 65.16 -3.62 -0.41
C GLY A 89 65.50 -5.07 -0.77
N PHE A 90 64.50 -5.88 -1.10
CA PHE A 90 64.67 -7.28 -1.56
C PHE A 90 65.45 -7.34 -2.88
N PHE A 91 65.09 -6.50 -3.86
CA PHE A 91 65.81 -6.39 -5.14
C PHE A 91 67.25 -5.88 -4.94
N LYS A 92 67.48 -4.90 -4.05
CA LYS A 92 68.83 -4.36 -3.79
C LYS A 92 69.80 -5.40 -3.20
N GLY A 93 69.32 -6.36 -2.39
CA GLY A 93 70.14 -7.46 -1.85
C GLY A 93 70.35 -8.66 -2.80
N LEU A 94 69.55 -8.72 -3.86
CA LEU A 94 69.59 -9.76 -4.90
C LEU A 94 70.64 -9.47 -5.99
N PHE A 95 70.95 -8.20 -6.24
CA PHE A 95 71.87 -7.77 -7.32
C PHE A 95 73.27 -7.31 -6.84
N THR A 96 73.57 -7.39 -5.54
CA THR A 96 74.91 -7.09 -4.99
C THR A 96 75.58 -8.36 -4.48
N GLY A 97 76.52 -8.90 -5.26
CA GLY A 97 77.35 -10.06 -4.91
C GLY A 97 76.94 -11.36 -5.62
N GLY A 98 77.92 -12.09 -6.15
CA GLY A 98 77.79 -13.21 -7.10
C GLY A 98 76.60 -14.15 -6.88
N PHE A 99 75.94 -14.51 -7.99
CA PHE A 99 74.72 -15.32 -8.02
C PHE A 99 74.96 -16.74 -7.50
N GLY A 100 74.81 -16.94 -6.18
CA GLY A 100 74.59 -18.26 -5.59
C GLY A 100 73.21 -18.80 -5.97
N LYS A 101 73.12 -20.12 -6.22
CA LYS A 101 71.88 -20.81 -6.66
C LYS A 101 70.65 -20.47 -5.80
N ASP A 102 70.84 -20.22 -4.51
CA ASP A 102 69.77 -19.96 -3.55
C ASP A 102 69.07 -18.61 -3.75
N LYS A 103 69.79 -17.58 -4.21
CA LYS A 103 69.20 -16.26 -4.53
C LYS A 103 68.39 -16.30 -5.83
N ILE A 104 68.88 -17.05 -6.82
CA ILE A 104 68.13 -17.30 -8.06
C ILE A 104 66.81 -18.01 -7.72
N LEU A 105 66.86 -19.02 -6.86
CA LEU A 105 65.69 -19.78 -6.42
C LEU A 105 64.65 -18.87 -5.74
N ALA A 106 65.09 -17.99 -4.84
CA ALA A 106 64.20 -17.06 -4.13
C ALA A 106 63.52 -16.04 -5.06
N ALA A 107 64.23 -15.50 -6.05
CA ALA A 107 63.64 -14.62 -7.06
C ALA A 107 62.63 -15.36 -7.96
N LEU A 108 62.92 -16.62 -8.30
CA LEU A 108 62.04 -17.46 -9.12
C LEU A 108 60.73 -17.80 -8.38
N VAL A 109 60.82 -18.13 -7.09
CA VAL A 109 59.64 -18.36 -6.23
C VAL A 109 58.81 -17.09 -6.08
N PHE A 110 59.42 -15.92 -5.90
CA PHE A 110 58.70 -14.65 -5.81
C PHE A 110 57.93 -14.33 -7.11
N VAL A 111 58.56 -14.52 -8.27
CA VAL A 111 57.89 -14.33 -9.57
C VAL A 111 56.71 -15.29 -9.76
N ILE A 112 56.85 -16.55 -9.32
CA ILE A 112 55.75 -17.53 -9.35
C ILE A 112 54.60 -17.10 -8.46
N VAL A 113 54.87 -16.62 -7.23
CA VAL A 113 53.82 -16.14 -6.31
C VAL A 113 53.10 -14.91 -6.89
N VAL A 114 53.82 -13.95 -7.46
CA VAL A 114 53.22 -12.77 -8.11
C VAL A 114 52.38 -13.19 -9.32
N LEU A 115 52.83 -14.14 -10.14
CA LEU A 115 52.05 -14.69 -11.25
C LEU A 115 50.79 -15.42 -10.77
N LEU A 116 50.88 -16.21 -9.70
CA LEU A 116 49.72 -16.90 -9.12
C LEU A 116 48.69 -15.90 -8.56
N VAL A 117 49.15 -14.83 -7.89
CA VAL A 117 48.27 -13.75 -7.43
C VAL A 117 47.66 -12.99 -8.62
N ALA A 118 48.42 -12.68 -9.66
CA ALA A 118 47.92 -12.02 -10.86
C ALA A 118 46.89 -12.89 -11.61
N ILE A 119 47.13 -14.19 -11.73
CA ILE A 119 46.19 -15.16 -12.31
C ILE A 119 44.93 -15.26 -11.44
N PHE A 120 45.09 -15.31 -10.11
CA PHE A 120 43.97 -15.34 -9.18
C PHE A 120 43.10 -14.07 -9.28
N VAL A 121 43.72 -12.88 -9.34
CA VAL A 121 43.02 -11.60 -9.52
C VAL A 121 42.37 -11.52 -10.90
N ALA A 122 43.05 -11.93 -11.97
CA ALA A 122 42.50 -11.93 -13.32
C ALA A 122 41.30 -12.89 -13.45
N LYS A 123 41.41 -14.09 -12.85
CA LYS A 123 40.32 -15.08 -12.81
C LYS A 123 39.15 -14.62 -11.94
N SER A 124 39.44 -14.00 -10.79
CA SER A 124 38.41 -13.41 -9.93
C SER A 124 37.67 -12.26 -10.64
N ASN A 125 38.39 -11.37 -11.32
CA ASN A 125 37.80 -10.28 -12.10
C ASN A 125 36.98 -10.80 -13.29
N MET A 126 37.41 -11.90 -13.92
CA MET A 126 36.66 -12.54 -15.00
C MET A 126 35.37 -13.20 -14.48
N ALA A 127 35.42 -13.86 -13.32
CA ALA A 127 34.24 -14.44 -12.67
C ALA A 127 33.23 -13.37 -12.24
N THR A 128 33.69 -12.27 -11.63
CA THR A 128 32.83 -11.14 -11.27
C THR A 128 32.20 -10.48 -12.50
N ARG A 129 32.96 -10.33 -13.60
CA ARG A 129 32.41 -9.79 -14.86
C ARG A 129 31.34 -10.69 -15.46
N ALA A 130 31.57 -12.00 -15.51
CA ALA A 130 30.60 -12.96 -16.02
C ALA A 130 29.32 -12.98 -15.16
N GLU A 131 29.45 -12.84 -13.82
CA GLU A 131 28.29 -12.71 -12.94
C GLU A 131 27.52 -11.41 -13.19
N LEU A 132 28.22 -10.28 -13.35
CA LEU A 132 27.57 -9.00 -13.68
C LEU A 132 26.84 -9.03 -15.02
N GLU A 133 27.43 -9.68 -16.04
CA GLU A 133 26.81 -9.87 -17.36
C GLU A 133 25.52 -10.71 -17.24
N LYS A 134 25.58 -11.83 -16.50
CA LYS A 134 24.40 -12.65 -16.22
C LYS A 134 23.29 -11.87 -15.49
N LEU A 135 23.66 -11.04 -14.50
CA LEU A 135 22.67 -10.22 -13.78
C LEU A 135 22.08 -9.13 -14.68
N ASP A 136 22.86 -8.57 -15.60
CA ASP A 136 22.38 -7.61 -16.59
C ASP A 136 21.41 -8.28 -17.59
N ASP A 137 21.72 -9.50 -18.05
CA ASP A 137 20.84 -10.32 -18.90
C ASP A 137 19.50 -10.62 -18.21
N ILE A 138 19.51 -10.89 -16.90
CA ILE A 138 18.27 -11.04 -16.12
C ILE A 138 17.45 -9.75 -16.18
N LEU A 139 18.06 -8.58 -16.01
CA LEU A 139 17.34 -7.30 -16.09
C LEU A 139 16.83 -6.99 -17.51
N VAL A 140 17.52 -7.44 -18.56
CA VAL A 140 17.02 -7.39 -19.94
C VAL A 140 15.76 -8.26 -20.07
N SER A 141 15.80 -9.49 -19.56
CA SER A 141 14.62 -10.37 -19.56
C SER A 141 13.47 -9.80 -18.73
N VAL A 142 13.75 -9.10 -17.62
CA VAL A 142 12.73 -8.37 -16.84
C VAL A 142 12.07 -7.30 -17.70
N GLN A 143 12.84 -6.50 -18.45
CA GLN A 143 12.28 -5.49 -19.34
C GLN A 143 11.38 -6.10 -20.45
N GLU A 144 11.79 -7.25 -21.01
CA GLU A 144 10.98 -7.97 -21.99
C GLU A 144 9.65 -8.42 -21.38
N LYS A 145 9.68 -9.00 -20.17
CA LYS A 145 8.46 -9.42 -19.44
C LYS A 145 7.53 -8.25 -19.14
N ILE A 146 8.08 -7.10 -18.73
CA ILE A 146 7.29 -5.87 -18.53
C ILE A 146 6.56 -5.51 -19.84
N SER A 147 7.29 -5.45 -20.96
CA SER A 147 6.73 -5.10 -22.27
C SER A 147 5.68 -6.11 -22.77
N GLU A 148 5.92 -7.40 -22.54
CA GLU A 148 4.96 -8.48 -22.85
C GLU A 148 3.69 -8.33 -22.01
N SER A 149 3.82 -8.05 -20.71
CA SER A 149 2.69 -7.90 -19.79
C SER A 149 1.79 -6.72 -20.14
N GLU A 150 2.36 -5.59 -20.60
CA GLU A 150 1.56 -4.44 -21.06
C GLU A 150 0.70 -4.79 -22.26
N THR A 151 1.21 -5.63 -23.17
CA THR A 151 0.47 -6.08 -24.36
C THR A 151 -0.59 -7.11 -23.99
N LYS A 152 -0.25 -8.10 -23.17
CA LYS A 152 -1.19 -9.16 -22.74
C LYS A 152 -2.28 -8.62 -21.84
N GLY A 153 -1.95 -7.70 -20.95
CA GLY A 153 -2.87 -7.15 -19.95
C GLY A 153 -4.08 -6.44 -20.55
N THR A 154 -4.07 -6.09 -21.85
CA THR A 154 -5.23 -5.51 -22.52
C THR A 154 -6.35 -6.52 -22.80
N TYR A 155 -6.08 -7.83 -22.72
CA TYR A 155 -7.07 -8.88 -23.00
C TYR A 155 -6.97 -10.10 -22.07
N ASP A 156 -5.87 -10.27 -21.33
CA ASP A 156 -5.67 -11.36 -20.37
C ASP A 156 -4.84 -10.84 -19.17
N LYS A 157 -5.57 -10.31 -18.17
CA LYS A 157 -5.02 -9.70 -16.96
C LYS A 157 -4.28 -10.74 -16.10
N ASP A 158 -4.81 -11.95 -16.00
CA ASP A 158 -4.22 -13.04 -15.20
C ASP A 158 -2.86 -13.48 -15.76
N GLN A 159 -2.74 -13.66 -17.08
CA GLN A 159 -1.45 -13.95 -17.69
C GLN A 159 -0.46 -12.80 -17.51
N ALA A 160 -0.91 -11.55 -17.62
CA ALA A 160 -0.05 -10.40 -17.36
C ALA A 160 0.46 -10.38 -15.91
N LYS A 161 -0.40 -10.75 -14.95
CA LYS A 161 -0.04 -10.94 -13.53
C LYS A 161 1.03 -11.99 -13.32
N GLU A 162 0.91 -13.16 -13.94
CA GLU A 162 1.94 -14.19 -13.85
C GLU A 162 3.29 -13.73 -14.40
N ILE A 163 3.28 -12.99 -15.52
CA ILE A 163 4.50 -12.48 -16.16
C ILE A 163 5.16 -11.41 -15.29
N LEU A 164 4.39 -10.47 -14.74
CA LEU A 164 4.91 -9.43 -13.85
C LEU A 164 5.42 -10.01 -12.52
N ASN A 165 4.79 -11.07 -11.99
CA ASN A 165 5.30 -11.76 -10.80
C ASN A 165 6.66 -12.40 -11.06
N LYS A 166 6.84 -13.06 -12.21
CA LYS A 166 8.16 -13.59 -12.61
C LYS A 166 9.20 -12.48 -12.81
N ALA A 167 8.80 -11.37 -13.45
CA ALA A 167 9.66 -10.20 -13.62
C ALA A 167 10.11 -9.62 -12.27
N TYR A 168 9.21 -9.59 -11.30
CA TYR A 168 9.48 -9.13 -9.94
C TYR A 168 10.48 -10.06 -9.22
N GLU A 169 10.27 -11.38 -9.28
CA GLU A 169 11.19 -12.37 -8.69
C GLU A 169 12.60 -12.29 -9.29
N ASP A 170 12.70 -12.12 -10.61
CA ASP A 170 13.96 -11.94 -11.33
C ASP A 170 14.68 -10.64 -10.91
N ALA A 171 13.95 -9.52 -10.86
CA ALA A 171 14.49 -8.24 -10.41
C ALA A 171 14.94 -8.29 -8.94
N MET A 172 14.18 -8.97 -8.07
CA MET A 172 14.55 -9.21 -6.68
C MET A 172 15.80 -10.09 -6.55
N THR A 173 15.97 -11.07 -7.43
CA THR A 173 17.19 -11.89 -7.48
C THR A 173 18.42 -11.01 -7.75
N VAL A 174 18.31 -10.07 -8.69
CA VAL A 174 19.39 -9.11 -8.98
C VAL A 174 19.60 -8.17 -7.79
N LEU A 175 18.56 -7.61 -7.21
CA LEU A 175 18.65 -6.72 -6.03
C LEU A 175 19.37 -7.40 -4.84
N ASN A 176 19.00 -8.65 -4.56
CA ASN A 176 19.52 -9.45 -3.45
C ASN A 176 20.94 -9.96 -3.69
N SER A 177 21.43 -9.98 -4.94
CA SER A 177 22.83 -10.30 -5.25
C SER A 177 23.83 -9.27 -4.68
N GLY A 178 23.36 -8.06 -4.37
CA GLY A 178 24.19 -6.94 -3.96
C GLY A 178 24.80 -6.14 -5.12
N TYR A 179 24.69 -6.62 -6.36
CA TYR A 179 25.13 -5.94 -7.57
C TYR A 179 23.95 -5.31 -8.32
N LEU A 180 24.25 -4.32 -9.18
CA LEU A 180 23.26 -3.64 -10.05
C LEU A 180 22.01 -3.13 -9.31
N ARG A 181 22.13 -2.81 -8.01
CA ARG A 181 20.99 -2.49 -7.13
C ARG A 181 20.12 -1.37 -7.69
N ASP A 182 20.73 -0.30 -8.17
CA ASP A 182 20.01 0.84 -8.72
C ASP A 182 19.18 0.44 -9.97
N LYS A 183 19.75 -0.40 -10.86
CA LYS A 183 19.01 -0.90 -12.03
C LYS A 183 17.86 -1.83 -11.62
N ALA A 184 18.09 -2.70 -10.64
CA ALA A 184 17.05 -3.59 -10.12
C ALA A 184 15.89 -2.81 -9.48
N ILE A 185 16.19 -1.78 -8.68
CA ILE A 185 15.20 -0.88 -8.08
C ILE A 185 14.39 -0.16 -9.16
N LEU A 186 15.04 0.35 -10.21
CA LEU A 186 14.34 0.96 -11.33
C LEU A 186 13.35 -0.02 -11.99
N LYS A 187 13.76 -1.28 -12.19
CA LYS A 187 12.86 -2.31 -12.76
C LYS A 187 11.71 -2.69 -11.84
N LEU A 188 11.93 -2.76 -10.53
CA LEU A 188 10.85 -2.99 -9.56
C LEU A 188 9.82 -1.86 -9.61
N ASN A 189 10.26 -0.60 -9.67
CA ASN A 189 9.36 0.54 -9.82
C ASN A 189 8.60 0.51 -11.16
N GLU A 190 9.25 0.14 -12.27
CA GLU A 190 8.59 -0.03 -13.56
C GLU A 190 7.51 -1.13 -13.51
N ILE A 191 7.79 -2.25 -12.84
CA ILE A 191 6.81 -3.33 -12.62
C ILE A 191 5.60 -2.80 -11.86
N ASP A 192 5.81 -2.06 -10.77
CA ASP A 192 4.71 -1.53 -9.96
C ASP A 192 3.88 -0.50 -10.75
N VAL A 193 4.51 0.35 -11.56
CA VAL A 193 3.78 1.26 -12.47
C VAL A 193 2.92 0.51 -13.49
N VAL A 194 3.41 -0.60 -14.05
CA VAL A 194 2.61 -1.41 -14.97
C VAL A 194 1.50 -2.14 -14.23
N ARG A 195 1.74 -2.66 -13.03
CA ARG A 195 0.69 -3.24 -12.18
C ARG A 195 -0.41 -2.22 -11.91
N ASP A 196 -0.05 -1.02 -11.47
CA ASP A 196 -0.99 0.07 -11.20
C ASP A 196 -1.86 0.38 -12.43
N LYS A 197 -1.24 0.45 -13.60
CA LYS A 197 -1.92 0.68 -14.88
C LYS A 197 -2.89 -0.45 -15.23
N LEU A 198 -2.50 -1.71 -15.05
CA LEU A 198 -3.34 -2.87 -15.35
C LEU A 198 -4.43 -3.12 -14.28
N ASP A 199 -4.27 -2.57 -13.09
CA ASP A 199 -5.26 -2.58 -12.02
C ASP A 199 -6.16 -1.35 -12.00
N ASN A 200 -6.00 -0.40 -12.93
CA ASN A 200 -6.73 0.87 -12.91
C ASN A 200 -6.63 1.58 -11.54
N VAL A 201 -5.41 1.70 -11.02
CA VAL A 201 -5.15 2.42 -9.76
C VAL A 201 -5.27 3.92 -10.00
N THR A 202 -6.19 4.56 -9.29
CA THR A 202 -6.25 6.02 -9.16
C THR A 202 -5.50 6.43 -7.90
N ARG A 203 -4.30 7.00 -8.09
CA ARG A 203 -3.52 7.58 -6.98
C ARG A 203 -4.07 8.95 -6.63
N VAL A 204 -4.61 9.09 -5.43
CA VAL A 204 -5.10 10.36 -4.87
C VAL A 204 -3.93 11.03 -4.16
N GLU A 205 -3.13 11.75 -4.94
CA GLU A 205 -2.06 12.60 -4.42
C GLU A 205 -2.69 13.82 -3.73
N GLU A 206 -2.40 14.03 -2.45
CA GLU A 206 -2.98 15.11 -1.62
C GLU A 206 -4.53 15.06 -1.53
N PRO A 207 -5.11 14.05 -0.85
CA PRO A 207 -6.56 13.92 -0.71
C PRO A 207 -7.23 15.16 -0.11
N THR A 208 -8.34 15.60 -0.70
CA THR A 208 -9.13 16.73 -0.19
C THR A 208 -9.67 16.39 1.20
N VAL A 209 -9.35 17.21 2.20
CA VAL A 209 -9.93 17.08 3.53
C VAL A 209 -11.34 17.64 3.50
N TYR A 210 -12.34 16.76 3.66
CA TYR A 210 -13.74 17.13 3.78
C TYR A 210 -14.05 17.67 5.18
N ALA A 211 -13.55 17.00 6.22
CA ALA A 211 -13.73 17.40 7.60
C ALA A 211 -12.50 17.06 8.45
N ASP A 212 -12.18 17.95 9.39
CA ASP A 212 -11.08 17.76 10.35
C ASP A 212 -11.64 17.76 11.78
N LEU A 213 -11.75 16.57 12.37
CA LEU A 213 -12.37 16.37 13.69
C LEU A 213 -11.53 17.01 14.81
N THR A 214 -10.23 17.21 14.56
CA THR A 214 -9.31 17.85 15.52
C THR A 214 -9.64 19.32 15.79
N THR A 215 -10.51 19.91 14.97
CA THR A 215 -11.06 21.25 15.20
C THR A 215 -11.97 21.31 16.42
N LYS A 216 -12.49 20.16 16.89
CA LYS A 216 -13.33 20.02 18.07
C LYS A 216 -12.60 19.34 19.21
N GLU A 217 -12.00 18.17 18.96
CA GLU A 217 -11.30 17.38 19.97
C GLU A 217 -9.94 16.92 19.44
N SER A 218 -8.85 17.30 20.13
CA SER A 218 -7.49 17.13 19.60
C SER A 218 -6.97 15.68 19.59
N ASP A 219 -7.56 14.83 20.41
CA ASP A 219 -7.21 13.42 20.63
C ASP A 219 -8.28 12.45 20.10
N VAL A 220 -9.15 12.93 19.21
CA VAL A 220 -10.13 12.10 18.51
C VAL A 220 -9.49 10.89 17.83
N ASP A 221 -10.12 9.72 18.00
CA ASP A 221 -9.82 8.46 17.33
C ASP A 221 -11.13 7.90 16.76
N ALA A 222 -11.49 8.42 15.59
CA ALA A 222 -12.72 8.07 14.91
C ALA A 222 -12.74 6.59 14.50
N LEU A 223 -13.91 5.98 14.65
CA LEU A 223 -14.13 4.56 14.38
C LEU A 223 -14.86 4.32 13.05
N GLY A 224 -15.90 5.10 12.75
CA GLY A 224 -16.69 4.89 11.53
C GLY A 224 -17.64 6.03 11.19
N PHE A 225 -18.35 5.85 10.07
CA PHE A 225 -19.39 6.72 9.55
C PHE A 225 -20.77 6.19 9.88
N VAL A 226 -21.72 7.12 9.94
CA VAL A 226 -23.14 6.79 9.79
C VAL A 226 -23.80 7.88 8.95
N GLU A 227 -24.59 7.47 7.96
CA GLU A 227 -25.50 8.37 7.26
C GLU A 227 -26.94 7.99 7.58
N VAL A 228 -27.78 8.99 7.83
CA VAL A 228 -29.22 8.79 7.98
C VAL A 228 -29.96 10.07 7.60
N ALA A 229 -30.91 9.95 6.66
CA ALA A 229 -31.74 11.05 6.16
C ALA A 229 -30.93 12.30 5.74
N ASP A 230 -29.91 12.10 4.90
CA ASP A 230 -29.00 13.14 4.39
C ASP A 230 -28.13 13.80 5.48
N ARG A 231 -28.10 13.23 6.70
CA ARG A 231 -27.25 13.69 7.80
C ARG A 231 -26.08 12.74 7.93
N PHE A 232 -24.90 13.32 7.97
CA PHE A 232 -23.66 12.58 8.01
C PHE A 232 -23.02 12.69 9.38
N PHE A 233 -22.65 11.55 9.95
CA PHE A 233 -22.06 11.46 11.27
C PHE A 233 -20.75 10.69 11.23
N VAL A 234 -19.86 11.06 12.15
CA VAL A 234 -18.67 10.30 12.48
C VAL A 234 -18.74 9.98 13.97
N PHE A 235 -18.45 8.75 14.35
CA PHE A 235 -18.44 8.36 15.75
C PHE A 235 -17.05 7.88 16.18
N GLU A 236 -16.76 8.10 17.45
CA GLU A 236 -15.66 7.46 18.17
C GLU A 236 -16.22 6.55 19.26
N SER A 237 -15.35 6.08 20.16
CA SER A 237 -15.74 5.12 21.19
C SER A 237 -16.81 5.60 22.17
N ASN A 238 -16.99 6.92 22.33
CA ASN A 238 -17.96 7.52 23.24
C ASN A 238 -18.55 8.86 22.77
N ALA A 239 -18.23 9.33 21.56
CA ALA A 239 -18.71 10.61 21.05
C ALA A 239 -19.23 10.50 19.62
N LEU A 240 -20.19 11.35 19.28
CA LEU A 240 -20.83 11.46 17.98
C LEU A 240 -20.65 12.88 17.44
N TYR A 241 -20.01 13.00 16.29
CA TYR A 241 -19.83 14.24 15.55
C TYR A 241 -20.83 14.27 14.40
N GLU A 242 -21.61 15.34 14.27
CA GLU A 242 -22.39 15.60 13.07
C GLU A 242 -21.58 16.47 12.10
N LEU A 243 -21.59 16.12 10.82
CA LEU A 243 -20.94 16.87 9.75
C LEU A 243 -22.01 17.59 8.94
N VAL A 244 -21.98 18.93 8.94
CA VAL A 244 -22.96 19.77 8.24
C VAL A 244 -22.23 20.63 7.22
N LEU A 245 -22.40 20.32 5.94
CA LEU A 245 -21.85 21.09 4.81
C LEU A 245 -20.35 21.39 4.97
N ASP A 246 -19.51 20.40 5.31
CA ASP A 246 -18.06 20.52 5.63
C ASP A 246 -17.68 20.96 7.06
N GLN A 247 -18.65 21.36 7.89
CA GLN A 247 -18.40 21.80 9.26
C GLN A 247 -18.65 20.69 10.29
N VAL A 248 -17.63 20.39 11.10
CA VAL A 248 -17.74 19.51 12.26
C VAL A 248 -18.51 20.24 13.37
N GLN A 249 -19.62 19.66 13.84
CA GLN A 249 -20.38 20.17 14.99
C GLN A 249 -19.75 19.78 16.32
N ASP A 250 -20.18 20.41 17.42
CA ASP A 250 -19.72 20.01 18.76
C ASP A 250 -20.18 18.56 19.05
N PRO A 251 -19.29 17.69 19.55
CA PRO A 251 -19.60 16.29 19.74
C PRO A 251 -20.66 16.09 20.83
N LEU A 252 -21.51 15.09 20.62
CA LEU A 252 -22.43 14.59 21.64
C LEU A 252 -21.83 13.36 22.31
N THR A 253 -21.85 13.31 23.63
CA THR A 253 -21.51 12.09 24.38
C THR A 253 -22.56 11.01 24.10
N ILE A 254 -22.12 9.83 23.69
CA ILE A 254 -22.99 8.68 23.45
C ILE A 254 -23.44 8.09 24.79
N ASP A 255 -22.47 7.72 25.65
CA ASP A 255 -22.68 7.26 27.01
C ASP A 255 -21.36 7.32 27.81
N ASP A 256 -21.43 7.56 29.12
CA ASP A 256 -20.25 7.70 29.99
C ASP A 256 -19.70 6.36 30.51
N GLU A 257 -20.51 5.29 30.47
CA GLU A 257 -20.19 3.97 31.04
C GLU A 257 -19.95 2.89 29.98
N GLU A 258 -20.40 3.12 28.75
CA GLU A 258 -20.25 2.22 27.62
C GLU A 258 -19.12 2.62 26.66
N THR A 259 -18.68 1.65 25.87
CA THR A 259 -17.72 1.85 24.78
C THR A 259 -18.34 1.33 23.50
N VAL A 260 -18.60 2.22 22.54
CA VAL A 260 -19.09 1.89 21.21
C VAL A 260 -17.99 1.19 20.40
N ILE A 261 -18.40 0.21 19.60
CA ILE A 261 -17.52 -0.54 18.69
C ILE A 261 -17.99 -0.51 17.24
N ALA A 262 -19.28 -0.25 17.01
CA ALA A 262 -19.92 -0.30 15.70
C ALA A 262 -21.17 0.59 15.71
N ALA A 263 -21.60 1.06 14.54
CA ALA A 263 -22.80 1.87 14.40
C ALA A 263 -23.39 1.73 13.00
N THR A 264 -24.69 1.95 12.88
CA THR A 264 -25.38 1.99 11.59
C THR A 264 -26.51 3.03 11.61
N GLY A 265 -26.90 3.49 10.42
CA GLY A 265 -28.11 4.27 10.23
C GLY A 265 -29.33 3.41 10.57
N PHE A 266 -30.46 4.03 10.85
CA PHE A 266 -31.71 3.29 10.96
C PHE A 266 -32.81 4.09 10.26
N ASP A 267 -32.89 3.91 8.95
CA ASP A 267 -33.63 4.78 8.04
C ASP A 267 -35.11 4.86 8.37
N ASP A 268 -35.74 3.72 8.65
CA ASP A 268 -37.16 3.63 9.03
C ASP A 268 -37.49 4.43 10.32
N ARG A 269 -36.47 4.77 11.11
CA ARG A 269 -36.60 5.54 12.35
C ARG A 269 -35.95 6.92 12.29
N ASN A 270 -35.21 7.25 11.24
CA ASN A 270 -34.39 8.46 11.15
C ASN A 270 -33.51 8.65 12.40
N SER A 271 -32.71 7.63 12.72
CA SER A 271 -31.88 7.57 13.92
C SER A 271 -30.56 6.85 13.64
N VAL A 272 -29.58 7.02 14.53
CA VAL A 272 -28.34 6.22 14.51
C VAL A 272 -28.40 5.19 15.63
N VAL A 273 -28.00 3.96 15.35
CA VAL A 273 -27.91 2.89 16.35
C VAL A 273 -26.45 2.51 16.56
N PHE A 274 -26.01 2.49 17.81
CA PHE A 274 -24.67 2.08 18.22
C PHE A 274 -24.69 0.70 18.87
N LEU A 275 -23.72 -0.14 18.55
CA LEU A 275 -23.40 -1.35 19.29
C LEU A 275 -22.23 -1.06 20.24
N THR A 276 -22.42 -1.43 21.50
CA THR A 276 -21.38 -1.31 22.54
C THR A 276 -20.60 -2.61 22.71
N LYS A 277 -19.40 -2.52 23.25
CA LYS A 277 -18.55 -3.66 23.63
C LYS A 277 -19.21 -4.59 24.65
N ALA A 278 -20.12 -4.06 25.48
CA ALA A 278 -20.91 -4.85 26.42
C ALA A 278 -22.05 -5.63 25.75
N GLY A 279 -22.35 -5.35 24.47
CA GLY A 279 -23.46 -5.94 23.73
C GLY A 279 -24.80 -5.23 23.97
N LYS A 280 -24.79 -3.98 24.43
CA LYS A 280 -26.00 -3.13 24.47
C LYS A 280 -26.12 -2.31 23.17
N MET A 281 -27.34 -1.92 22.84
CA MET A 281 -27.63 -0.97 21.76
C MET A 281 -28.07 0.38 22.32
N ILE A 282 -27.55 1.47 21.76
CA ILE A 282 -27.92 2.85 22.07
C ILE A 282 -28.46 3.50 20.79
N GLU A 283 -29.59 4.17 20.87
CA GLU A 283 -30.17 4.94 19.76
C GLU A 283 -29.96 6.44 19.99
N TYR A 284 -29.40 7.11 18.99
CA TYR A 284 -29.46 8.56 18.84
C TYR A 284 -30.63 8.94 17.95
N LYS A 285 -31.58 9.70 18.50
CA LYS A 285 -32.73 10.21 17.76
C LYS A 285 -33.14 11.59 18.27
N ASP A 286 -33.33 12.52 17.34
CA ASP A 286 -33.79 13.89 17.64
C ASP A 286 -33.00 14.58 18.78
N GLY A 287 -31.67 14.40 18.79
CA GLY A 287 -30.78 14.99 19.81
C GLY A 287 -30.70 14.21 21.12
N THR A 288 -31.35 13.05 21.24
CA THR A 288 -31.41 12.25 22.48
C THR A 288 -30.73 10.90 22.29
N MET A 289 -29.86 10.53 23.22
CA MET A 289 -29.29 9.18 23.35
C MET A 289 -30.19 8.34 24.28
N SER A 290 -30.52 7.12 23.90
CA SER A 290 -31.32 6.21 24.73
C SER A 290 -30.95 4.74 24.52
N PHE A 291 -30.95 3.95 25.60
CA PHE A 291 -30.76 2.51 25.48
C PHE A 291 -31.97 1.86 24.82
N MET A 292 -31.70 0.95 23.90
CA MET A 292 -32.71 0.13 23.25
C MET A 292 -32.91 -1.17 24.03
N ASP A 293 -34.14 -1.68 24.02
CA ASP A 293 -34.50 -2.97 24.61
C ASP A 293 -34.82 -4.01 23.53
N THR A 294 -34.74 -5.30 23.90
CA THR A 294 -35.24 -6.43 23.12
C THR A 294 -36.21 -7.28 23.94
N ASP A 295 -37.14 -7.98 23.29
CA ASP A 295 -38.06 -8.92 23.96
C ASP A 295 -37.34 -10.04 24.73
N ASP A 296 -36.14 -10.42 24.33
CA ASP A 296 -35.31 -11.41 25.04
C ASP A 296 -34.62 -10.82 26.28
N GLY A 297 -34.72 -9.51 26.49
CA GLY A 297 -34.11 -8.74 27.57
C GLY A 297 -32.60 -8.50 27.41
N VAL A 298 -31.91 -9.22 26.53
CA VAL A 298 -30.46 -9.10 26.30
C VAL A 298 -30.16 -9.30 24.82
N PHE A 299 -29.45 -8.36 24.20
CA PHE A 299 -28.95 -8.57 22.84
C PHE A 299 -27.80 -9.59 22.84
N ARG A 300 -27.68 -10.30 21.72
CA ARG A 300 -26.51 -11.12 21.41
C ARG A 300 -25.28 -10.23 21.29
N LYS A 301 -24.10 -10.83 21.43
CA LYS A 301 -22.85 -10.13 21.18
C LYS A 301 -22.58 -10.16 19.69
N GLY A 302 -22.04 -9.07 19.17
CA GLY A 302 -21.59 -8.94 17.80
C GLY A 302 -20.33 -8.10 17.72
N VAL A 303 -19.76 -8.06 16.53
CA VAL A 303 -18.63 -7.18 16.19
C VAL A 303 -19.08 -6.01 15.34
N GLU A 304 -20.16 -6.18 14.57
CA GLU A 304 -20.67 -5.18 13.64
C GLU A 304 -22.21 -5.23 13.55
N ILE A 305 -22.82 -4.11 13.17
CA ILE A 305 -24.25 -3.99 12.89
C ILE A 305 -24.52 -3.25 11.59
N ASP A 306 -25.59 -3.65 10.89
CA ASP A 306 -26.10 -2.91 9.74
C ASP A 306 -27.64 -2.93 9.73
N ASP A 307 -28.26 -1.98 9.07
CA ASP A 307 -29.72 -1.89 8.97
C ASP A 307 -30.24 -2.37 7.61
N TRP A 308 -31.41 -3.00 7.65
CA TRP A 308 -32.14 -3.33 6.43
C TRP A 308 -33.61 -3.60 6.71
N SER A 309 -34.49 -2.84 6.06
CA SER A 309 -35.94 -3.06 6.03
C SER A 309 -36.56 -3.16 7.44
N ASN A 310 -36.34 -2.13 8.27
CA ASN A 310 -36.80 -2.02 9.65
C ASN A 310 -36.22 -3.08 10.61
N ASN A 311 -35.04 -3.62 10.29
CA ASN A 311 -34.31 -4.55 11.16
C ASN A 311 -32.86 -4.10 11.32
N ILE A 312 -32.28 -4.39 12.48
CA ILE A 312 -30.83 -4.39 12.68
C ILE A 312 -30.31 -5.81 12.54
N TYR A 313 -29.32 -5.99 11.69
CA TYR A 313 -28.55 -7.21 11.53
C TYR A 313 -27.25 -7.08 12.31
N MET A 314 -26.89 -8.10 13.08
CA MET A 314 -25.70 -8.10 13.91
C MET A 314 -24.81 -9.28 13.57
N LEU A 315 -23.56 -9.01 13.19
CA LEU A 315 -22.55 -10.03 12.92
C LEU A 315 -21.97 -10.57 14.23
N ASP A 316 -22.28 -11.82 14.55
CA ASP A 316 -21.67 -12.59 15.63
C ASP A 316 -20.65 -13.56 15.03
N ALA A 317 -19.45 -13.03 14.72
CA ALA A 317 -18.35 -13.79 14.13
C ALA A 317 -17.89 -14.96 15.03
N ALA A 318 -18.04 -14.83 16.35
CA ALA A 318 -17.63 -15.86 17.30
C ALA A 318 -18.55 -17.08 17.29
N SER A 319 -19.85 -16.87 17.08
CA SER A 319 -20.85 -17.93 16.99
C SER A 319 -21.20 -18.33 15.54
N SER A 320 -20.51 -17.76 14.54
CA SER A 320 -20.81 -17.91 13.11
C SER A 320 -22.28 -17.67 12.76
N GLN A 321 -22.85 -16.59 13.29
CA GLN A 321 -24.26 -16.25 13.10
C GLN A 321 -24.44 -14.78 12.77
N ILE A 322 -25.54 -14.46 12.10
CA ILE A 322 -26.04 -13.09 11.97
C ILE A 322 -27.39 -13.03 12.70
N TRP A 323 -27.51 -12.15 13.68
CA TRP A 323 -28.73 -12.00 14.46
C TRP A 323 -29.57 -10.86 13.89
N LYS A 324 -30.82 -11.15 13.53
CA LYS A 324 -31.76 -10.16 13.04
C LYS A 324 -32.70 -9.71 14.15
N TYR A 325 -32.75 -8.40 14.39
CA TYR A 325 -33.64 -7.74 15.33
C TYR A 325 -34.63 -6.85 14.60
N GLY A 326 -35.87 -7.30 14.47
CA GLY A 326 -36.93 -6.47 13.88
C GLY A 326 -37.54 -5.52 14.89
N TYR A 327 -37.58 -4.22 14.57
CA TYR A 327 -38.12 -3.20 15.46
C TYR A 327 -39.64 -3.29 15.59
N LYS A 328 -40.16 -3.08 16.81
CA LYS A 328 -41.58 -3.22 17.14
C LYS A 328 -42.11 -1.90 17.68
N GLY A 329 -42.43 -0.98 16.77
CA GLY A 329 -42.85 0.39 17.11
C GLY A 329 -44.02 0.51 18.09
N SER A 330 -44.94 -0.45 18.13
CA SER A 330 -46.04 -0.46 19.11
C SER A 330 -45.59 -0.68 20.57
N ARG A 331 -44.37 -1.15 20.79
CA ARG A 331 -43.77 -1.45 22.10
C ARG A 331 -42.45 -0.72 22.34
N ASP A 332 -42.06 0.11 21.39
CA ASP A 332 -40.83 0.91 21.40
C ASP A 332 -39.58 0.09 21.79
N ARG A 333 -39.41 -1.07 21.15
CA ARG A 333 -38.32 -2.03 21.40
C ARG A 333 -38.09 -2.96 20.21
N PHE A 334 -36.96 -3.65 20.20
CA PHE A 334 -36.72 -4.75 19.28
C PHE A 334 -37.47 -6.03 19.69
N GLY A 335 -37.81 -6.84 18.70
CA GLY A 335 -38.22 -8.22 18.93
C GLY A 335 -37.06 -9.09 19.45
N ALA A 336 -37.37 -10.34 19.75
CA ALA A 336 -36.39 -11.38 20.09
C ALA A 336 -35.35 -11.56 18.96
N ALA A 337 -34.15 -12.03 19.32
CA ALA A 337 -33.09 -12.32 18.37
C ALA A 337 -33.53 -13.47 17.43
N VAL A 338 -33.52 -13.22 16.12
CA VAL A 338 -33.80 -14.24 15.12
C VAL A 338 -32.51 -14.62 14.41
N ALA A 339 -32.14 -15.91 14.44
CA ALA A 339 -31.02 -16.41 13.64
C ALA A 339 -31.33 -16.19 12.16
N TYR A 340 -30.43 -15.48 11.45
CA TYR A 340 -30.58 -15.22 10.03
C TYR A 340 -30.01 -16.37 9.19
N LEU A 341 -28.89 -16.95 9.62
CA LEU A 341 -28.21 -18.03 8.91
C LEU A 341 -28.68 -19.40 9.41
N GLY A 342 -28.77 -20.34 8.46
CA GLY A 342 -28.87 -21.76 8.76
C GLY A 342 -27.55 -22.36 9.30
N ASP A 343 -27.54 -23.68 9.49
CA ASP A 343 -26.37 -24.42 9.96
C ASP A 343 -25.22 -24.44 8.93
N ASP A 344 -24.01 -24.79 9.37
CA ASP A 344 -22.80 -25.01 8.54
C ASP A 344 -22.20 -23.78 7.83
N ASN A 345 -22.33 -22.58 8.42
CA ASN A 345 -21.62 -21.38 7.98
C ASN A 345 -20.39 -21.09 8.85
N ASP A 346 -19.32 -20.59 8.25
CA ASP A 346 -18.13 -20.12 8.98
C ASP A 346 -17.92 -18.62 8.76
N LEU A 347 -18.21 -17.85 9.80
CA LEU A 347 -17.96 -16.40 9.86
C LEU A 347 -16.83 -16.06 10.84
N SER A 348 -16.02 -17.03 11.25
CA SER A 348 -14.84 -16.75 12.07
C SER A 348 -13.91 -15.77 11.34
N GLY A 349 -13.40 -14.77 12.04
CA GLY A 349 -12.62 -13.68 11.44
C GLY A 349 -13.48 -12.65 10.67
N GLY A 350 -14.81 -12.74 10.71
CA GLY A 350 -15.69 -11.69 10.20
C GLY A 350 -15.48 -10.39 10.96
N ILE A 351 -15.28 -9.31 10.24
CA ILE A 351 -14.98 -7.98 10.79
C ILE A 351 -16.05 -6.95 10.46
N ASP A 352 -16.74 -7.09 9.33
CA ASP A 352 -17.69 -6.10 8.84
C ASP A 352 -18.79 -6.75 7.97
N LEU A 353 -19.92 -6.06 7.79
CA LEU A 353 -21.03 -6.50 6.94
C LEU A 353 -21.69 -5.32 6.21
N ALA A 354 -22.24 -5.58 5.03
CA ALA A 354 -23.02 -4.59 4.27
C ALA A 354 -24.24 -5.24 3.63
N ILE A 355 -25.34 -4.49 3.46
CA ILE A 355 -26.61 -5.02 2.96
C ILE A 355 -27.18 -4.20 1.80
N ASP A 356 -27.46 -4.87 0.66
CA ASP A 356 -28.17 -4.30 -0.52
C ASP A 356 -29.47 -5.06 -0.86
N GLY A 357 -29.93 -5.88 0.08
CA GLY A 357 -30.92 -6.95 -0.12
C GLY A 357 -30.30 -8.35 -0.11
N SER A 358 -29.00 -8.47 -0.44
CA SER A 358 -28.14 -9.55 0.01
C SER A 358 -27.28 -9.07 1.19
N VAL A 359 -26.88 -9.99 2.07
CA VAL A 359 -25.94 -9.68 3.15
C VAL A 359 -24.55 -10.11 2.73
N TYR A 360 -23.61 -9.18 2.69
CA TYR A 360 -22.19 -9.44 2.48
C TYR A 360 -21.48 -9.38 3.83
N THR A 361 -20.51 -10.28 4.05
CA THR A 361 -19.65 -10.22 5.23
C THR A 361 -18.20 -10.23 4.79
N LEU A 362 -17.41 -9.31 5.32
CA LEU A 362 -15.96 -9.23 5.10
C LEU A 362 -15.21 -9.92 6.24
N LYS A 363 -14.22 -10.73 5.90
CA LYS A 363 -13.28 -11.33 6.85
C LYS A 363 -11.95 -10.56 6.89
N ASP A 364 -11.22 -10.72 8.00
CA ASP A 364 -9.89 -10.17 8.25
C ASP A 364 -8.81 -10.60 7.22
N ASN A 365 -9.05 -11.67 6.48
CA ASN A 365 -8.19 -12.14 5.39
C ASN A 365 -8.59 -11.61 4.00
N GLY A 366 -9.69 -10.85 3.91
CA GLY A 366 -10.22 -10.28 2.67
C GLY A 366 -11.24 -11.16 1.96
N ASP A 367 -11.60 -12.32 2.53
CA ASP A 367 -12.68 -13.15 2.00
C ASP A 367 -14.03 -12.45 2.21
N VAL A 368 -14.84 -12.43 1.15
CA VAL A 368 -16.21 -11.91 1.20
C VAL A 368 -17.19 -13.07 1.03
N ASN A 369 -18.09 -13.25 1.98
CA ASN A 369 -19.23 -14.17 1.83
C ASN A 369 -20.47 -13.40 1.43
N LYS A 370 -21.36 -14.03 0.66
CA LYS A 370 -22.66 -13.50 0.30
C LYS A 370 -23.77 -14.43 0.78
N PHE A 371 -24.80 -13.85 1.39
CA PHE A 371 -25.97 -14.54 1.86
C PHE A 371 -27.23 -13.91 1.28
N TYR A 372 -28.14 -14.75 0.80
CA TYR A 372 -29.43 -14.30 0.31
C TYR A 372 -30.55 -15.05 1.03
N SER A 373 -31.47 -14.31 1.63
CA SER A 373 -32.59 -14.87 2.41
C SER A 373 -32.14 -15.92 3.46
N GLY A 374 -31.00 -15.67 4.12
CA GLY A 374 -30.45 -16.53 5.18
C GLY A 374 -29.66 -17.75 4.70
N SER A 375 -29.49 -17.94 3.39
CA SER A 375 -28.68 -19.02 2.82
C SER A 375 -27.40 -18.49 2.21
N LYS A 376 -26.29 -19.21 2.39
CA LYS A 376 -25.02 -18.92 1.71
C LYS A 376 -25.17 -19.13 0.20
N VAL A 377 -24.60 -18.23 -0.58
CA VAL A 377 -24.58 -18.29 -2.04
C VAL A 377 -23.15 -18.53 -2.51
N ASP A 378 -22.97 -19.35 -3.56
CA ASP A 378 -21.69 -19.47 -4.24
C ASP A 378 -21.30 -18.10 -4.80
N PHE A 379 -20.18 -17.57 -4.33
CA PHE A 379 -19.79 -16.18 -4.56
C PHE A 379 -18.28 -16.09 -4.74
N TYR A 380 -17.86 -15.41 -5.79
CA TYR A 380 -16.46 -15.29 -6.19
C TYR A 380 -16.11 -13.85 -6.55
N ILE A 381 -14.85 -13.50 -6.32
CA ILE A 381 -14.24 -12.28 -6.82
C ILE A 381 -13.55 -12.61 -8.15
N ASN A 382 -14.05 -12.03 -9.23
CA ASN A 382 -13.45 -12.16 -10.56
C ASN A 382 -12.47 -11.01 -10.84
N ASP A 383 -11.50 -11.26 -11.71
CA ASP A 383 -10.47 -10.29 -12.14
C ASP A 383 -9.69 -9.63 -10.99
N ALA A 384 -9.50 -10.40 -9.91
CA ALA A 384 -8.91 -9.96 -8.65
C ALA A 384 -7.67 -9.05 -8.81
N PRO A 385 -7.47 -8.07 -7.90
CA PRO A 385 -6.34 -7.16 -7.97
C PRO A 385 -4.99 -7.89 -8.00
N PHE A 386 -3.94 -7.25 -8.53
CA PHE A 386 -2.59 -7.82 -8.55
C PHE A 386 -2.09 -8.10 -7.12
N ASN A 387 -2.33 -7.15 -6.22
CA ASN A 387 -1.96 -7.27 -4.80
C ASN A 387 -3.19 -7.68 -3.98
N ALA A 388 -3.06 -8.77 -3.21
CA ALA A 388 -4.08 -9.23 -2.28
C ALA A 388 -4.33 -8.20 -1.15
N PHE A 389 -5.45 -8.34 -0.45
CA PHE A 389 -5.72 -7.58 0.77
C PHE A 389 -4.65 -7.86 1.83
N LYS A 390 -4.31 -6.83 2.61
CA LYS A 390 -3.33 -6.96 3.70
C LYS A 390 -3.96 -6.72 5.06
N ASP A 391 -4.81 -5.72 5.16
CA ASP A 391 -5.50 -5.31 6.38
C ASP A 391 -6.91 -4.78 6.02
N PRO A 392 -7.80 -5.66 5.50
CA PRO A 392 -9.16 -5.26 5.18
C PRO A 392 -9.86 -4.77 6.45
N ALA A 393 -10.61 -3.68 6.35
CA ALA A 393 -11.24 -3.06 7.52
C ALA A 393 -12.73 -2.71 7.32
N ALA A 394 -13.16 -2.40 6.09
CA ALA A 394 -14.56 -2.08 5.83
C ALA A 394 -15.04 -2.57 4.46
N ILE A 395 -16.32 -2.92 4.35
CA ILE A 395 -17.06 -3.24 3.14
C ILE A 395 -18.29 -2.32 3.05
N TYR A 396 -18.52 -1.73 1.88
CA TYR A 396 -19.66 -0.86 1.67
C TYR A 396 -20.42 -1.26 0.41
N THR A 397 -21.73 -1.33 0.53
CA THR A 397 -22.66 -1.39 -0.59
C THR A 397 -24.03 -0.88 -0.14
N SER A 398 -24.88 -0.50 -1.09
CA SER A 398 -26.29 -0.17 -0.83
C SER A 398 -27.15 -0.63 -2.01
N ASP A 399 -28.46 -0.47 -1.89
CA ASP A 399 -29.41 -0.69 -2.98
C ASP A 399 -29.44 0.45 -4.01
N GLU A 400 -28.70 1.53 -3.77
CA GLU A 400 -28.53 2.66 -4.70
C GLU A 400 -27.33 2.50 -5.64
N ILE A 401 -26.43 1.54 -5.36
CA ILE A 401 -25.20 1.32 -6.13
C ILE A 401 -25.04 -0.12 -6.64
N ASP A 402 -24.46 -0.25 -7.83
CA ASP A 402 -24.15 -1.53 -8.45
C ASP A 402 -22.76 -2.06 -8.04
N GLU A 403 -22.06 -1.30 -7.20
CA GLU A 403 -20.72 -1.59 -6.72
C GLU A 403 -20.70 -2.12 -5.28
N VAL A 404 -19.65 -2.88 -5.00
CA VAL A 404 -19.19 -3.21 -3.65
C VAL A 404 -17.81 -2.59 -3.51
N TYR A 405 -17.60 -1.87 -2.43
CA TYR A 405 -16.31 -1.25 -2.09
C TYR A 405 -15.71 -2.00 -0.91
N VAL A 406 -14.39 -2.21 -0.92
CA VAL A 406 -13.67 -2.81 0.22
C VAL A 406 -12.43 -1.97 0.52
N LEU A 407 -12.28 -1.55 1.77
CA LEU A 407 -11.15 -0.76 2.27
C LEU A 407 -10.08 -1.66 2.88
N ASP A 408 -8.83 -1.42 2.49
CA ASP A 408 -7.62 -2.05 3.01
C ASP A 408 -6.82 -0.99 3.77
N SER A 409 -6.94 -1.04 5.10
CA SER A 409 -6.59 0.03 6.05
C SER A 409 -5.12 0.41 5.96
N SER A 410 -4.22 -0.54 6.25
CA SER A 410 -2.77 -0.28 6.28
C SER A 410 -2.15 0.00 4.91
N GLU A 411 -2.87 -0.31 3.82
CA GLU A 411 -2.48 0.04 2.45
C GLU A 411 -3.16 1.34 1.97
N ALA A 412 -3.94 2.00 2.82
CA ALA A 412 -4.65 3.25 2.54
C ALA A 412 -5.37 3.25 1.19
N ARG A 413 -6.08 2.16 0.87
CA ARG A 413 -6.75 2.00 -0.43
C ARG A 413 -8.17 1.49 -0.31
N VAL A 414 -8.97 1.84 -1.30
CA VAL A 414 -10.35 1.36 -1.48
C VAL A 414 -10.45 0.66 -2.83
N LEU A 415 -10.82 -0.61 -2.82
CA LEU A 415 -11.01 -1.42 -4.02
C LEU A 415 -12.48 -1.38 -4.44
N VAL A 416 -12.71 -1.29 -5.75
CA VAL A 416 -14.04 -1.17 -6.34
C VAL A 416 -14.36 -2.39 -7.15
N PHE A 417 -15.47 -3.04 -6.82
CA PHE A 417 -15.97 -4.21 -7.52
C PHE A 417 -17.38 -3.96 -8.04
N VAL A 418 -17.64 -4.29 -9.31
CA VAL A 418 -18.98 -4.20 -9.89
C VAL A 418 -19.70 -5.54 -9.71
N LYS A 419 -20.97 -5.50 -9.31
CA LYS A 419 -21.82 -6.69 -9.19
C LYS A 419 -22.16 -7.22 -10.60
N ASP A 420 -21.85 -8.49 -10.86
CA ASP A 420 -22.24 -9.16 -12.09
C ASP A 420 -23.71 -9.57 -12.01
N ALA A 421 -24.58 -8.87 -12.75
CA ALA A 421 -26.02 -9.14 -12.79
C ALA A 421 -26.39 -10.56 -13.25
N LYS A 422 -25.50 -11.29 -13.94
CA LYS A 422 -25.78 -12.66 -14.41
C LYS A 422 -25.42 -13.72 -13.38
N THR A 423 -24.27 -13.55 -12.71
CA THR A 423 -23.73 -14.57 -11.81
C THR A 423 -23.93 -14.23 -10.34
N GLY A 424 -24.16 -12.96 -10.01
CA GLY A 424 -24.24 -12.47 -8.64
C GLY A 424 -22.88 -12.30 -7.95
N ASN A 425 -21.78 -12.62 -8.64
CA ASN A 425 -20.39 -12.40 -8.23
C ASN A 425 -20.03 -10.92 -8.27
N ILE A 426 -18.85 -10.57 -7.77
CA ILE A 426 -18.27 -9.24 -7.94
C ILE A 426 -17.03 -9.29 -8.81
N ILE A 427 -16.86 -8.29 -9.67
CA ILE A 427 -15.75 -8.19 -10.63
C ILE A 427 -14.92 -6.98 -10.23
N TYR A 428 -13.64 -7.17 -9.93
CA TYR A 428 -12.73 -6.07 -9.65
C TYR A 428 -12.60 -5.16 -10.87
N THR A 429 -12.70 -3.85 -10.67
CA THR A 429 -12.63 -2.86 -11.76
C THR A 429 -11.52 -1.84 -11.59
N SER A 430 -11.32 -1.34 -10.37
CA SER A 430 -10.39 -0.25 -10.07
C SER A 430 -10.10 -0.18 -8.57
N GLN A 431 -9.16 0.67 -8.20
CA GLN A 431 -8.92 1.01 -6.79
C GLN A 431 -8.45 2.46 -6.66
N TYR A 432 -8.77 3.08 -5.53
CA TYR A 432 -8.26 4.37 -5.11
C TYR A 432 -7.18 4.15 -4.06
N LEU A 433 -6.00 4.75 -4.25
CA LEU A 433 -4.89 4.69 -3.30
C LEU A 433 -4.62 6.10 -2.76
N PHE A 434 -4.73 6.26 -1.45
CA PHE A 434 -4.64 7.54 -0.77
C PHE A 434 -3.23 7.74 -0.18
N ASP A 435 -2.44 8.58 -0.84
CA ASP A 435 -1.06 8.82 -0.43
C ASP A 435 -1.02 9.74 0.81
N GLY A 436 -0.34 9.29 1.87
CA GLY A 436 0.03 10.14 3.02
C GLY A 436 -1.07 10.37 4.07
N VAL A 437 -2.20 9.65 4.00
CA VAL A 437 -3.30 9.76 4.98
C VAL A 437 -3.19 8.82 6.18
N GLY A 438 -2.31 7.81 6.11
CA GLY A 438 -2.16 6.78 7.14
C GLY A 438 -3.23 5.69 7.04
N ASP A 439 -3.47 5.00 8.15
CA ASP A 439 -4.46 3.92 8.23
C ASP A 439 -5.87 4.50 8.07
N LEU A 440 -6.64 3.93 7.14
CA LEU A 440 -8.06 4.25 6.96
C LEU A 440 -8.93 3.36 7.85
N ARG A 441 -10.06 3.86 8.31
CA ARG A 441 -10.95 3.18 9.27
C ARG A 441 -12.23 2.70 8.62
N ASP A 442 -12.81 3.53 7.79
CA ASP A 442 -14.13 3.31 7.22
C ASP A 442 -14.29 4.09 5.91
N LEU A 443 -15.34 3.78 5.15
CA LEU A 443 -15.68 4.47 3.91
C LEU A 443 -17.19 4.69 3.77
N TYR A 444 -17.55 5.68 2.98
CA TYR A 444 -18.93 5.94 2.59
C TYR A 444 -18.97 6.38 1.12
N VAL A 445 -19.98 5.94 0.38
CA VAL A 445 -20.16 6.30 -1.03
C VAL A 445 -21.47 7.04 -1.19
N ASP A 446 -21.38 8.30 -1.60
CA ASP A 446 -22.51 9.10 -2.02
C ASP A 446 -22.76 8.85 -3.52
N ALA A 447 -23.79 8.05 -3.81
CA ALA A 447 -24.20 7.70 -5.15
C ALA A 447 -24.74 8.90 -5.93
N THR A 448 -25.37 9.85 -5.24
CA THR A 448 -26.03 11.02 -5.84
C THR A 448 -25.01 12.03 -6.34
N ASP A 449 -24.05 12.41 -5.48
CA ASP A 449 -23.00 13.36 -5.82
C ASP A 449 -21.76 12.70 -6.44
N ARG A 450 -21.75 11.36 -6.54
CA ARG A 450 -20.63 10.54 -7.04
C ARG A 450 -19.34 10.85 -6.28
N LYS A 451 -19.38 10.71 -4.97
CA LYS A 451 -18.23 10.93 -4.10
C LYS A 451 -17.95 9.70 -3.25
N LEU A 452 -16.67 9.43 -3.06
CA LEU A 452 -16.15 8.50 -2.07
C LEU A 452 -15.56 9.30 -0.92
N TYR A 453 -16.03 9.02 0.29
CA TYR A 453 -15.48 9.52 1.53
C TYR A 453 -14.73 8.40 2.23
N VAL A 454 -13.55 8.71 2.77
CA VAL A 454 -12.75 7.78 3.58
C VAL A 454 -12.37 8.41 4.90
N LEU A 455 -12.50 7.64 5.98
CA LEU A 455 -12.18 8.06 7.33
C LEU A 455 -10.76 7.64 7.67
N GLY A 456 -9.93 8.58 8.11
CA GLY A 456 -8.78 8.27 8.96
C GLY A 456 -9.13 8.52 10.43
N ALA A 457 -8.19 8.24 11.35
CA ALA A 457 -8.43 8.42 12.79
C ALA A 457 -8.90 9.84 13.19
N GLN A 458 -8.56 10.86 12.41
CA GLN A 458 -8.81 12.27 12.76
C GLN A 458 -9.54 13.08 11.70
N LYS A 459 -9.61 12.58 10.46
CA LYS A 459 -10.03 13.37 9.30
C LYS A 459 -10.85 12.52 8.36
N VAL A 460 -11.81 13.18 7.72
CA VAL A 460 -12.55 12.65 6.58
C VAL A 460 -11.95 13.24 5.32
N TYR A 461 -11.62 12.39 4.37
CA TYR A 461 -11.15 12.78 3.04
C TYR A 461 -12.20 12.45 1.99
N GLU A 462 -12.26 13.24 0.92
CA GLU A 462 -13.17 13.01 -0.21
C GLU A 462 -12.44 12.90 -1.55
N VAL A 463 -12.98 12.09 -2.45
CA VAL A 463 -12.58 11.98 -3.85
C VAL A 463 -13.81 11.77 -4.74
N GLY A 464 -13.81 12.33 -5.95
CA GLY A 464 -14.87 12.10 -6.93
C GLY A 464 -14.75 10.74 -7.63
N LEU A 465 -15.90 10.13 -7.96
CA LEU A 465 -16.05 8.81 -8.59
C LEU A 465 -16.38 8.86 -10.10
#